data_AF-A0A7C3HJK9-F1
#
_entry.id   AF-A0A7C3HJK9-F1
#
_cell.length_a   1.000
_cell.length_b   1.000
_cell.length_c   1.000
_cell.angle_alpha   90.00
_cell.angle_beta   90.00
_cell.angle_gamma   90.00
#
_symmetry.space_group_name_H-M   'P 1'
#
loop_
_entity.id
_entity.type
_entity.pdbx_description
1 polymer ?
#
loop_
_entity_poly.entity_id
_entity_poly.type
_entity_poly.pdbx_seq_one_letter_code
_entity_poly.pdbx_strand_id
1 'polypeptide(L)'
;AGKAAATHCAGCHGYDGNSLNPYMPNLAGQPMEYLIKAIKDYRDGRRKEALMQEPVEHLNNKTIANIAAYYSHQRPETPLSEAPTGSGTFDPLKDGAKIAASCNGCHGDRGNSQKPGVPSLTGLHEKYLVAALKAYQQGTRPHDLMRKLVSHFSDTDIEKVSFYYAMQEPGKRHASAEGDVSAGHKLSESCAMCHGEGGVSTNPFTPSLAGQDARYLIHATQAYASGARKNDKMQAPAQALGETDIRDLAAYYSSQPPQRSDTWPPESPQFLIKQRCDRCHGERGFSTSPGKPRLAGQSEAYLVVAMQEYQDGTRSSQTMHAMADVLSLLEIKAVAAYYARQTADGEEKGHP
;
A
#
# COMPACT_ATOMS: atom_id res chain seq x y z
N ALA A 1 -32.06 -5.25 -29.05
CA ALA A 1 -32.32 -4.62 -27.74
C ALA A 1 -31.03 -4.29 -26.99
N GLY A 2 -30.14 -5.27 -26.73
CA GLY A 2 -28.89 -5.07 -25.98
C GLY A 2 -27.96 -3.96 -26.53
N LYS A 3 -27.65 -3.98 -27.83
CA LYS A 3 -26.80 -2.95 -28.47
C LYS A 3 -27.36 -1.52 -28.29
N ALA A 4 -28.66 -1.33 -28.48
CA ALA A 4 -29.30 -0.04 -28.30
C ALA A 4 -29.22 0.43 -26.85
N ALA A 5 -29.45 -0.46 -25.88
CA ALA A 5 -29.36 -0.17 -24.46
C ALA A 5 -27.92 0.16 -24.00
N ALA A 6 -26.90 -0.39 -24.65
CA ALA A 6 -25.48 -0.17 -24.32
C ALA A 6 -24.90 1.13 -24.92
N THR A 7 -25.61 1.81 -25.83
CA THR A 7 -25.11 3.01 -26.52
C THR A 7 -24.66 4.11 -25.55
N HIS A 8 -25.37 4.28 -24.43
CA HIS A 8 -25.04 5.28 -23.42
C HIS A 8 -23.80 4.92 -22.57
N CYS A 9 -23.39 3.65 -22.57
CA CYS A 9 -22.19 3.18 -21.86
C CYS A 9 -20.92 3.37 -22.69
N ALA A 10 -21.05 3.44 -24.02
CA ALA A 10 -19.93 3.45 -24.95
C ALA A 10 -19.01 4.67 -24.82
N GLY A 11 -19.52 5.80 -24.32
CA GLY A 11 -18.73 7.02 -24.13
C GLY A 11 -17.57 6.85 -23.14
N CYS A 12 -17.70 5.94 -22.17
CA CYS A 12 -16.65 5.66 -21.18
C CYS A 12 -16.02 4.27 -21.36
N HIS A 13 -16.82 3.26 -21.74
CA HIS A 13 -16.37 1.87 -21.80
C HIS A 13 -16.04 1.37 -23.20
N GLY A 14 -16.23 2.18 -24.24
CA GLY A 14 -16.10 1.75 -25.63
C GLY A 14 -17.37 1.08 -26.18
N TYR A 15 -17.55 1.16 -27.50
CA TYR A 15 -18.73 0.60 -28.19
C TYR A 15 -18.80 -0.94 -28.11
N ASP A 16 -17.65 -1.58 -28.07
CA ASP A 16 -17.44 -3.01 -27.91
C ASP A 16 -17.13 -3.39 -26.44
N GLY A 17 -17.02 -2.41 -25.53
CA GLY A 17 -16.70 -2.65 -24.13
C GLY A 17 -15.21 -2.74 -23.85
N ASN A 18 -14.36 -2.33 -24.79
CA ASN A 18 -12.92 -2.19 -24.61
C ASN A 18 -12.59 -0.70 -24.39
N SER A 19 -12.27 -0.34 -23.14
CA SER A 19 -11.99 1.04 -22.74
C SER A 19 -10.58 1.46 -23.13
N LEU A 20 -10.43 2.68 -23.64
CA LEU A 20 -9.13 3.33 -23.84
C LEU A 20 -8.66 4.12 -22.60
N ASN A 21 -9.55 4.37 -21.62
CA ASN A 21 -9.19 5.02 -20.37
C ASN A 21 -8.76 3.97 -19.33
N PRO A 22 -7.55 4.05 -18.76
CA PRO A 22 -7.03 3.05 -17.83
C PRO A 22 -7.82 2.99 -16.50
N TYR A 23 -8.57 4.01 -16.12
CA TYR A 23 -9.41 3.97 -14.92
C TYR A 23 -10.82 3.42 -15.17
N MET A 24 -11.19 3.24 -16.44
CA MET A 24 -12.48 2.69 -16.83
C MET A 24 -12.34 1.19 -17.12
N PRO A 25 -13.19 0.33 -16.52
CA PRO A 25 -13.09 -1.11 -16.74
C PRO A 25 -13.53 -1.53 -18.14
N ASN A 26 -12.85 -2.54 -18.67
CA ASN A 26 -13.28 -3.33 -19.81
C ASN A 26 -14.50 -4.18 -19.43
N LEU A 27 -15.55 -4.07 -20.23
CA LEU A 27 -16.80 -4.82 -20.10
C LEU A 27 -16.86 -6.02 -21.06
N ALA A 28 -16.11 -5.96 -22.16
CA ALA A 28 -16.11 -6.98 -23.19
C ALA A 28 -15.76 -8.37 -22.64
N GLY A 29 -16.61 -9.36 -22.92
CA GLY A 29 -16.43 -10.76 -22.53
C GLY A 29 -16.44 -11.01 -21.01
N GLN A 30 -16.88 -10.04 -20.20
CA GLN A 30 -17.15 -10.28 -18.78
C GLN A 30 -18.36 -11.20 -18.62
N PRO A 31 -18.38 -12.08 -17.59
CA PRO A 31 -19.54 -12.94 -17.36
C PRO A 31 -20.82 -12.13 -17.14
N MET A 32 -21.88 -12.50 -17.87
CA MET A 32 -23.16 -11.77 -17.88
C MET A 32 -23.72 -11.55 -16.46
N GLU A 33 -23.67 -12.58 -15.60
CA GLU A 33 -24.14 -12.47 -14.22
C GLU A 33 -23.30 -11.51 -13.37
N TYR A 34 -21.99 -11.45 -13.61
CA TYR A 34 -21.14 -10.46 -12.95
C TYR A 34 -21.51 -9.04 -13.38
N LEU A 35 -21.72 -8.80 -14.68
CA LEU A 35 -22.15 -7.50 -15.18
C LEU A 35 -23.51 -7.07 -14.61
N ILE A 36 -24.49 -7.99 -14.55
CA ILE A 36 -25.79 -7.73 -13.92
C ILE A 36 -25.60 -7.33 -12.46
N LYS A 37 -24.78 -8.07 -11.71
CA LYS A 37 -24.52 -7.78 -10.30
C LYS A 37 -23.85 -6.41 -10.14
N ALA A 38 -22.79 -6.14 -10.90
CA ALA A 38 -22.04 -4.90 -10.78
C ALA A 38 -22.91 -3.66 -11.08
N ILE A 39 -23.73 -3.69 -12.14
CA ILE A 39 -24.62 -2.58 -12.49
C ILE A 39 -25.67 -2.36 -11.38
N LYS A 40 -26.23 -3.45 -10.82
CA LYS A 40 -27.16 -3.36 -9.68
C LYS A 40 -26.47 -2.82 -8.42
N ASP A 41 -25.23 -3.23 -8.15
CA ASP A 41 -24.49 -2.73 -6.98
C ASP A 41 -24.27 -1.22 -7.08
N TYR A 42 -23.97 -0.68 -8.26
CA TYR A 42 -23.87 0.77 -8.48
C TYR A 42 -25.22 1.46 -8.29
N ARG A 43 -26.27 0.97 -8.95
CA ARG A 43 -27.64 1.52 -8.87
C ARG A 43 -28.17 1.55 -7.44
N ASP A 44 -27.93 0.48 -6.69
CA ASP A 44 -28.43 0.30 -5.33
C ASP A 44 -27.46 0.90 -4.27
N GLY A 45 -26.37 1.58 -4.68
CA GLY A 45 -25.41 2.25 -3.79
C GLY A 45 -24.46 1.34 -3.01
N ARG A 46 -24.44 0.03 -3.32
CA ARG A 46 -23.52 -0.97 -2.74
C ARG A 46 -22.09 -0.88 -3.29
N ARG A 47 -21.95 -0.25 -4.47
CA ARG A 47 -20.67 0.20 -5.03
C ARG A 47 -20.78 1.69 -5.31
N LYS A 48 -19.87 2.48 -4.75
CA LYS A 48 -19.90 3.94 -4.87
C LYS A 48 -18.86 4.39 -5.88
N GLU A 49 -19.33 4.98 -6.98
CA GLU A 49 -18.51 5.72 -7.95
C GLU A 49 -19.45 6.70 -8.64
N ALA A 50 -19.21 8.00 -8.46
CA ALA A 50 -20.10 9.04 -8.96
C ALA A 50 -20.31 8.93 -10.47
N LEU A 51 -19.24 8.62 -11.21
CA LEU A 51 -19.27 8.48 -12.67
C LEU A 51 -20.14 7.30 -13.15
N MET A 52 -20.35 6.29 -12.32
CA MET A 52 -21.16 5.11 -12.66
C MET A 52 -22.55 5.11 -12.03
N GLN A 53 -22.80 5.87 -10.95
CA GLN A 53 -24.11 5.92 -10.30
C GLN A 53 -25.17 6.59 -11.17
N GLU A 54 -24.89 7.80 -11.67
CA GLU A 54 -25.84 8.57 -12.49
C GLU A 54 -26.30 7.81 -13.75
N PRO A 55 -25.42 7.16 -14.55
CA PRO A 55 -25.87 6.42 -15.72
C PRO A 55 -26.76 5.20 -15.42
N VAL A 56 -26.72 4.65 -14.20
CA VAL A 56 -27.41 3.40 -13.88
C VAL A 56 -28.63 3.56 -12.98
N GLU A 57 -28.81 4.70 -12.31
CA GLU A 57 -29.83 4.91 -11.28
C GLU A 57 -31.26 4.67 -11.79
N HIS A 58 -31.51 4.99 -13.06
CA HIS A 58 -32.81 4.85 -13.73
C HIS A 58 -33.03 3.48 -14.41
N LEU A 59 -32.04 2.57 -14.38
CA LEU A 59 -32.10 1.32 -15.12
C LEU A 59 -32.96 0.26 -14.40
N ASN A 60 -33.98 -0.22 -15.11
CA ASN A 60 -34.75 -1.39 -14.68
C ASN A 60 -33.98 -2.71 -14.93
N ASN A 61 -34.41 -3.79 -14.26
CA ASN A 61 -33.74 -5.09 -14.33
C ASN A 61 -33.65 -5.70 -15.75
N LYS A 62 -34.65 -5.42 -16.61
CA LYS A 62 -34.66 -5.90 -18.00
C LYS A 62 -33.59 -5.18 -18.84
N THR A 63 -33.46 -3.85 -18.67
CA THR A 63 -32.42 -3.07 -19.34
C THR A 63 -31.03 -3.49 -18.88
N ILE A 64 -30.84 -3.71 -17.58
CA ILE A 64 -29.57 -4.21 -17.02
C ILE A 64 -29.18 -5.56 -17.66
N ALA A 65 -30.13 -6.51 -17.73
CA ALA A 65 -29.88 -7.81 -18.36
C ALA A 65 -29.52 -7.69 -19.84
N ASN A 66 -30.16 -6.78 -20.57
CA ASN A 66 -29.87 -6.53 -21.99
C ASN A 66 -28.46 -5.93 -22.21
N ILE A 67 -28.02 -5.00 -21.35
CA ILE A 67 -26.68 -4.41 -21.40
C ILE A 67 -25.63 -5.48 -21.08
N ALA A 68 -25.86 -6.25 -20.01
CA ALA A 68 -24.97 -7.33 -19.61
C ALA A 68 -24.82 -8.40 -20.70
N ALA A 69 -25.94 -8.82 -21.30
CA ALA A 69 -25.93 -9.77 -22.42
C ALA A 69 -25.18 -9.22 -23.65
N TYR A 70 -25.26 -7.91 -23.91
CA TYR A 70 -24.53 -7.31 -25.02
C TYR A 70 -23.01 -7.39 -24.81
N TYR A 71 -22.51 -6.89 -23.68
CA TYR A 71 -21.07 -6.84 -23.42
C TYR A 71 -20.44 -8.20 -23.16
N SER A 72 -21.20 -9.16 -22.59
CA SER A 72 -20.69 -10.52 -22.37
C SER A 72 -20.38 -11.28 -23.67
N HIS A 73 -20.98 -10.88 -24.79
CA HIS A 73 -20.73 -11.48 -26.12
C HIS A 73 -19.67 -10.73 -26.93
N GLN A 74 -19.16 -9.60 -26.43
CA GLN A 74 -18.10 -8.87 -27.12
C GLN A 74 -16.75 -9.55 -26.91
N ARG A 75 -15.87 -9.39 -27.89
CA ARG A 75 -14.50 -9.91 -27.81
C ARG A 75 -13.68 -9.00 -26.90
N PRO A 76 -13.07 -9.54 -25.81
CA PRO A 76 -12.08 -8.79 -25.05
C PRO A 76 -10.89 -8.48 -25.94
N GLU A 77 -10.58 -7.21 -26.10
CA GLU A 77 -9.32 -6.76 -26.69
C GLU A 77 -8.36 -6.46 -25.55
N THR A 78 -7.08 -6.80 -25.76
CA THR A 78 -6.05 -6.41 -24.79
C THR A 78 -5.65 -4.98 -25.13
N PRO A 79 -5.66 -4.03 -24.18
CA PRO A 79 -5.14 -2.70 -24.45
C PRO A 79 -3.74 -2.81 -25.04
N LEU A 80 -3.46 -2.03 -26.07
CA LEU A 80 -2.10 -1.74 -26.51
C LEU A 80 -1.42 -0.90 -25.42
N SER A 81 -1.19 -1.46 -24.23
CA SER A 81 -0.22 -0.89 -23.32
C SER A 81 1.13 -1.15 -23.97
N GLU A 82 1.93 -0.09 -24.16
CA GLU A 82 3.38 -0.28 -24.19
C GLU A 82 3.69 -1.17 -22.98
N ALA A 83 4.33 -2.32 -23.24
CA ALA A 83 4.86 -3.11 -22.16
C ALA A 83 5.64 -2.14 -21.25
N PRO A 84 5.51 -2.23 -19.90
CA PRO A 84 6.52 -1.59 -19.09
C PRO A 84 7.86 -2.02 -19.66
N THR A 85 8.76 -1.08 -19.93
CA THR A 85 10.07 -1.32 -20.57
C THR A 85 11.02 -2.17 -19.73
N GLY A 86 10.50 -2.95 -18.79
CA GLY A 86 11.22 -3.93 -18.01
C GLY A 86 10.47 -5.24 -17.97
N SER A 87 11.12 -6.29 -18.47
CA SER A 87 10.98 -7.68 -18.04
C SER A 87 11.39 -7.90 -16.57
N GLY A 88 11.34 -6.84 -15.75
CA GLY A 88 11.89 -6.82 -14.40
C GLY A 88 11.17 -7.85 -13.53
N THR A 89 11.94 -8.82 -13.04
CA THR A 89 11.52 -9.68 -11.93
C THR A 89 10.98 -8.80 -10.80
N PHE A 90 9.82 -9.15 -10.23
CA PHE A 90 9.29 -8.48 -9.04
C PHE A 90 10.31 -8.60 -7.90
N ASP A 91 11.05 -7.52 -7.67
CA ASP A 91 12.15 -7.45 -6.70
C ASP A 91 12.07 -6.12 -5.92
N PRO A 92 11.16 -6.04 -4.95
CA PRO A 92 10.94 -4.81 -4.18
C PRO A 92 12.14 -4.45 -3.30
N LEU A 93 13.00 -5.40 -2.92
CA LEU A 93 14.24 -5.11 -2.21
C LEU A 93 15.22 -4.35 -3.09
N LYS A 94 15.48 -4.84 -4.31
CA LYS A 94 16.40 -4.20 -5.25
C LYS A 94 15.88 -2.84 -5.70
N ASP A 95 14.58 -2.72 -5.94
CA ASP A 95 13.99 -1.43 -6.30
C ASP A 95 14.01 -0.43 -5.15
N GLY A 96 13.68 -0.88 -3.93
CA GLY A 96 13.78 -0.06 -2.73
C GLY A 96 15.20 0.39 -2.44
N ALA A 97 16.21 -0.46 -2.68
CA ALA A 97 17.63 -0.12 -2.53
C ALA A 97 18.06 1.03 -3.45
N LYS A 98 17.54 1.09 -4.68
CA LYS A 98 17.82 2.20 -5.62
C LYS A 98 17.29 3.54 -5.08
N ILE A 99 16.08 3.53 -4.52
CA ILE A 99 15.46 4.73 -3.94
C ILE A 99 16.19 5.12 -2.64
N ALA A 100 16.54 4.14 -1.81
CA ALA A 100 17.25 4.34 -0.56
C ALA A 100 18.64 4.98 -0.72
N ALA A 101 19.27 4.85 -1.89
CA ALA A 101 20.59 5.40 -2.14
C ALA A 101 20.70 6.90 -1.83
N SER A 102 19.67 7.71 -2.18
CA SER A 102 19.65 9.14 -1.86
C SER A 102 19.44 9.43 -0.37
N CYS A 103 18.76 8.53 0.34
CA CYS A 103 18.44 8.67 1.76
C CYS A 103 19.65 8.33 2.64
N ASN A 104 20.47 7.36 2.22
CA ASN A 104 21.64 6.87 2.96
C ASN A 104 22.70 7.96 3.20
N GLY A 105 22.75 9.01 2.37
CA GLY A 105 23.66 10.14 2.58
C GLY A 105 23.44 10.89 3.91
N CYS A 106 22.22 10.85 4.45
CA CYS A 106 21.91 11.36 5.79
C CYS A 106 21.67 10.26 6.80
N HIS A 107 20.92 9.21 6.41
CA HIS A 107 20.49 8.15 7.31
C HIS A 107 21.52 7.03 7.50
N GLY A 108 22.73 7.17 6.95
CA GLY A 108 23.81 6.20 7.08
C GLY A 108 23.68 5.02 6.13
N ASP A 109 24.72 4.18 6.11
CA ASP A 109 24.74 3.00 5.23
C ASP A 109 23.57 2.07 5.55
N ARG A 110 22.77 1.77 4.52
CA ARG A 110 21.53 0.98 4.62
C ARG A 110 20.56 1.48 5.72
N GLY A 111 20.60 2.77 6.04
CA GLY A 111 19.72 3.37 7.05
C GLY A 111 20.24 3.27 8.50
N ASN A 112 21.47 2.81 8.70
CA ASN A 112 22.13 2.76 10.00
C ASN A 112 22.86 4.08 10.30
N SER A 113 22.10 5.08 10.72
CA SER A 113 22.64 6.40 11.00
C SER A 113 23.56 6.37 12.23
N GLN A 114 24.68 7.07 12.15
CA GLN A 114 25.52 7.43 13.31
C GLN A 114 25.55 8.95 13.54
N LYS A 115 24.83 9.71 12.72
CA LYS A 115 24.85 11.18 12.77
C LYS A 115 23.89 11.69 13.85
N PRO A 116 24.37 12.46 14.86
CA PRO A 116 23.52 12.98 15.92
C PRO A 116 22.31 13.75 15.39
N GLY A 117 21.12 13.46 15.93
CA GLY A 117 19.84 14.05 15.51
C GLY A 117 19.24 13.44 14.24
N VAL A 118 19.94 12.55 13.53
CA VAL A 118 19.42 11.85 12.36
C VAL A 118 19.06 10.42 12.71
N PRO A 119 17.77 10.03 12.55
CA PRO A 119 17.34 8.72 12.99
C PRO A 119 17.87 7.60 12.11
N SER A 120 18.11 6.44 12.71
CA SER A 120 18.22 5.18 11.97
C SER A 120 16.86 4.77 11.44
N LEU A 121 16.84 4.21 10.22
CA LEU A 121 15.63 3.74 9.54
C LEU A 121 15.44 2.22 9.70
N THR A 122 16.50 1.50 10.04
CA THR A 122 16.48 0.07 10.36
C THR A 122 15.80 -0.21 11.69
N GLY A 123 15.19 -1.39 11.84
CA GLY A 123 14.49 -1.80 13.07
C GLY A 123 13.11 -1.14 13.24
N LEU A 124 12.74 -0.25 12.32
CA LEU A 124 11.39 0.27 12.18
C LEU A 124 10.59 -0.63 11.23
N HIS A 125 9.35 -0.91 11.59
CA HIS A 125 8.44 -1.68 10.75
C HIS A 125 8.05 -0.89 9.48
N GLU A 126 7.88 -1.58 8.35
CA GLU A 126 7.55 -0.97 7.05
C GLU A 126 6.29 -0.08 7.11
N LYS A 127 5.23 -0.55 7.80
CA LYS A 127 3.96 0.20 7.95
C LYS A 127 4.15 1.52 8.70
N TYR A 128 5.00 1.56 9.73
CA TYR A 128 5.37 2.80 10.40
C TYR A 128 6.18 3.72 9.46
N LEU A 129 7.12 3.17 8.70
CA LEU A 129 7.92 3.95 7.73
C LEU A 129 7.04 4.57 6.64
N VAL A 130 6.09 3.80 6.08
CA VAL A 130 5.09 4.29 5.12
C VAL A 130 4.28 5.43 5.73
N ALA A 131 3.72 5.23 6.93
CA ALA A 131 2.94 6.25 7.61
C ALA A 131 3.76 7.51 7.91
N ALA A 132 5.03 7.36 8.32
CA ALA A 132 5.93 8.47 8.58
C ALA A 132 6.25 9.27 7.31
N LEU A 133 6.58 8.60 6.20
CA LEU A 133 6.87 9.25 4.92
C LEU A 133 5.64 9.98 4.37
N LYS A 134 4.45 9.38 4.45
CA LYS A 134 3.18 10.03 4.09
C LYS A 134 2.90 11.25 4.98
N ALA A 135 3.16 11.17 6.28
CA ALA A 135 2.99 12.31 7.18
C ALA A 135 3.94 13.48 6.85
N TYR A 136 5.17 13.19 6.40
CA TYR A 136 6.08 14.22 5.88
C TYR A 136 5.57 14.84 4.58
N GLN A 137 5.07 14.03 3.63
CA GLN A 137 4.50 14.53 2.37
C GLN A 137 3.31 15.46 2.63
N GLN A 138 2.41 15.06 3.53
CA GLN A 138 1.19 15.79 3.89
C GLN A 138 1.45 16.99 4.81
N GLY A 139 2.65 17.10 5.39
CA GLY A 139 3.03 18.16 6.33
C GLY A 139 2.47 17.98 7.74
N THR A 140 1.78 16.88 8.04
CA THR A 140 1.29 16.56 9.40
C THR A 140 2.43 16.17 10.35
N ARG A 141 3.58 15.79 9.79
CA ARG A 141 4.86 15.68 10.50
C ARG A 141 5.82 16.76 9.99
N PRO A 142 5.99 17.89 10.70
CA PRO A 142 6.75 19.01 10.19
C PRO A 142 8.25 18.70 10.15
N HIS A 143 8.86 18.81 8.96
CA HIS A 143 10.31 18.83 8.75
C HIS A 143 10.60 19.21 7.29
N ASP A 144 11.14 20.40 7.04
CA ASP A 144 11.26 20.96 5.69
C ASP A 144 12.09 20.11 4.73
N LEU A 145 13.25 19.61 5.18
CA LEU A 145 14.11 18.77 4.35
C LEU A 145 13.42 17.47 3.97
N MET A 146 12.89 16.72 4.95
CA MET A 146 12.18 15.47 4.68
C MET A 146 10.99 15.69 3.76
N ARG A 147 10.17 16.72 4.01
CA ARG A 147 9.03 17.05 3.13
C ARG A 147 9.46 17.29 1.69
N LYS A 148 10.53 18.06 1.45
CA LYS A 148 11.08 18.29 0.10
C LYS A 148 11.54 16.98 -0.55
N LEU A 149 12.30 16.16 0.18
CA LEU A 149 12.81 14.89 -0.33
C LEU A 149 11.69 13.92 -0.72
N VAL A 150 10.66 13.79 0.10
CA VAL A 150 9.57 12.82 -0.14
C VAL A 150 8.48 13.35 -1.05
N SER A 151 8.42 14.66 -1.32
CA SER A 151 7.30 15.28 -2.06
C SER A 151 7.07 14.74 -3.48
N HIS A 152 8.10 14.18 -4.10
CA HIS A 152 8.05 13.62 -5.45
C HIS A 152 7.86 12.10 -5.48
N PHE A 153 7.84 11.44 -4.32
CA PHE A 153 7.72 9.98 -4.27
C PHE A 153 6.27 9.56 -4.50
N SER A 154 6.07 8.58 -5.39
CA SER A 154 4.79 7.89 -5.47
C SER A 154 4.54 7.05 -4.22
N ASP A 155 3.30 6.65 -3.98
CA ASP A 155 2.97 5.70 -2.91
C ASP A 155 3.79 4.41 -3.01
N THR A 156 4.11 3.98 -4.24
CA THR A 156 4.93 2.79 -4.48
C THR A 156 6.39 3.02 -4.15
N ASP A 157 6.93 4.21 -4.42
CA ASP A 157 8.32 4.52 -4.02
C ASP A 157 8.45 4.53 -2.50
N ILE A 158 7.45 5.09 -1.80
CA ILE A 158 7.35 5.07 -0.34
C ILE A 158 7.33 3.64 0.19
N GLU A 159 6.52 2.75 -0.39
CA GLU A 159 6.47 1.36 0.05
C GLU A 159 7.75 0.60 -0.23
N LYS A 160 8.32 0.74 -1.43
CA LYS A 160 9.59 0.10 -1.80
C LYS A 160 10.72 0.50 -0.85
N VAL A 161 10.88 1.79 -0.57
CA VAL A 161 11.94 2.28 0.32
C VAL A 161 11.68 1.90 1.79
N SER A 162 10.40 1.90 2.22
CA SER A 162 10.02 1.48 3.58
C SER A 162 10.30 0.00 3.80
N PHE A 163 9.89 -0.85 2.86
CA PHE A 163 10.14 -2.28 2.89
C PHE A 163 11.65 -2.57 2.87
N TYR A 164 12.41 -1.89 1.99
CA TYR A 164 13.87 -2.03 1.94
C TYR A 164 14.51 -1.81 3.31
N TYR A 165 14.18 -0.70 4.01
CA TYR A 165 14.78 -0.40 5.32
C TYR A 165 14.31 -1.33 6.44
N ALA A 166 13.04 -1.74 6.44
CA ALA A 166 12.52 -2.70 7.41
C ALA A 166 13.23 -4.07 7.32
N MET A 167 13.70 -4.43 6.12
CA MET A 167 14.44 -5.66 5.85
C MET A 167 15.95 -5.57 6.14
N GLN A 168 16.48 -4.40 6.52
CA GLN A 168 17.90 -4.28 6.86
C GLN A 168 18.16 -4.67 8.31
N GLU A 169 19.33 -5.28 8.54
CA GLU A 169 19.81 -5.56 9.89
C GLU A 169 20.16 -4.25 10.63
N PRO A 170 19.58 -4.00 11.82
CA PRO A 170 19.90 -2.82 12.60
C PRO A 170 21.32 -2.88 13.16
N GLY A 171 22.07 -1.82 12.91
CA GLY A 171 23.38 -1.59 13.48
C GLY A 171 23.27 -1.01 14.87
N LYS A 172 24.22 -1.37 15.74
CA LYS A 172 24.36 -0.71 17.04
C LYS A 172 24.72 0.76 16.84
N ARG A 173 24.17 1.60 17.69
CA ARG A 173 24.52 3.01 17.78
C ARG A 173 25.39 3.25 19.01
N HIS A 174 26.19 4.30 18.98
CA HIS A 174 26.91 4.75 20.16
C HIS A 174 25.94 5.20 21.25
N ALA A 175 26.20 4.74 22.48
CA ALA A 175 25.42 5.14 23.65
C ALA A 175 25.53 6.66 23.85
N SER A 176 24.41 7.28 24.19
CA SER A 176 24.32 8.71 24.45
C SER A 176 24.80 9.06 25.86
N ALA A 177 25.47 10.20 26.00
CA ALA A 177 25.80 10.82 27.29
C ALA A 177 24.79 11.92 27.69
N GLU A 178 23.65 12.03 26.99
CA GLU A 178 22.68 13.13 27.17
C GLU A 178 21.79 12.96 28.42
N GLY A 179 21.81 11.82 29.13
CA GLY A 179 20.98 11.54 30.31
C GLY A 179 21.38 10.28 31.11
N ASP A 180 20.66 9.99 32.19
CA ASP A 180 20.87 8.83 33.07
C ASP A 180 20.08 7.59 32.58
N VAL A 181 20.81 6.57 32.15
CA VAL A 181 20.25 5.29 31.64
C VAL A 181 19.43 4.56 32.70
N SER A 182 19.81 4.61 33.98
CA SER A 182 19.10 3.91 35.06
C SER A 182 17.78 4.59 35.41
N ALA A 183 17.76 5.93 35.43
CA ALA A 183 16.52 6.70 35.58
C ALA A 183 15.60 6.47 34.37
N GLY A 184 16.15 6.51 33.15
CA GLY A 184 15.42 6.27 31.91
C GLY A 184 14.78 4.88 31.86
N HIS A 185 15.48 3.85 32.34
CA HIS A 185 14.94 2.50 32.41
C HIS A 185 13.65 2.43 33.25
N LYS A 186 13.65 3.04 34.43
CA LYS A 186 12.46 3.07 35.31
C LYS A 186 11.29 3.80 34.66
N LEU A 187 11.55 4.95 34.02
CA LEU A 187 10.52 5.71 33.30
C LEU A 187 9.94 4.92 32.12
N SER A 188 10.77 4.11 31.46
CA SER A 188 10.41 3.35 30.25
C SER A 188 9.36 2.26 30.49
N GLU A 189 9.16 1.83 31.73
CA GLU A 189 8.18 0.78 32.09
C GLU A 189 6.77 1.13 31.59
N SER A 190 6.38 2.39 31.71
CA SER A 190 5.08 2.90 31.23
C SER A 190 4.98 2.94 29.69
N CYS A 191 6.12 3.08 29.01
CA CYS A 191 6.22 3.20 27.56
C CYS A 191 6.21 1.82 26.87
N ALA A 192 6.65 0.79 27.58
CA ALA A 192 6.76 -0.59 27.08
C ALA A 192 5.41 -1.18 26.64
N MET A 193 4.28 -0.71 27.21
CA MET A 193 2.93 -1.13 26.81
C MET A 193 2.66 -0.91 25.31
N CYS A 194 3.28 0.11 24.71
CA CYS A 194 3.14 0.41 23.28
C CYS A 194 4.43 0.14 22.50
N HIS A 195 5.56 0.60 23.02
CA HIS A 195 6.85 0.52 22.33
C HIS A 195 7.58 -0.81 22.54
N GLY A 196 7.01 -1.70 23.34
CA GLY A 196 7.57 -3.01 23.67
C GLY A 196 8.67 -2.96 24.71
N GLU A 197 8.99 -4.14 25.26
CA GLU A 197 10.08 -4.30 26.21
C GLU A 197 11.42 -3.90 25.58
N GLY A 198 12.24 -3.13 26.31
CA GLY A 198 13.48 -2.54 25.77
C GLY A 198 13.26 -1.57 24.59
N GLY A 199 12.02 -1.19 24.28
CA GLY A 199 11.70 -0.35 23.13
C GLY A 199 11.69 -1.11 21.79
N VAL A 200 11.50 -2.43 21.80
CA VAL A 200 11.31 -3.23 20.58
C VAL A 200 9.81 -3.50 20.38
N SER A 201 9.16 -2.78 19.48
CA SER A 201 7.71 -2.88 19.30
C SER A 201 7.36 -4.03 18.36
N THR A 202 6.33 -4.81 18.72
CA THR A 202 5.69 -5.81 17.87
C THR A 202 4.48 -5.28 17.11
N ASN A 203 4.10 -4.01 17.34
CA ASN A 203 3.00 -3.39 16.61
C ASN A 203 3.52 -2.69 15.34
N PRO A 204 3.05 -3.07 14.14
CA PRO A 204 3.53 -2.49 12.88
C PRO A 204 3.42 -0.97 12.72
N PHE A 205 2.56 -0.31 13.50
CA PHE A 205 2.32 1.13 13.46
C PHE A 205 2.96 1.89 14.63
N THR A 206 3.48 1.18 15.63
CA THR A 206 4.22 1.78 16.74
C THR A 206 5.72 1.61 16.48
N PRO A 207 6.52 2.68 16.48
CA PRO A 207 7.94 2.54 16.19
C PRO A 207 8.70 1.89 17.35
N SER A 208 9.65 1.03 17.02
CA SER A 208 10.72 0.66 17.95
C SER A 208 11.58 1.89 18.27
N LEU A 209 11.98 2.00 19.54
CA LEU A 209 12.83 3.05 20.08
C LEU A 209 14.26 2.55 20.33
N ALA A 210 14.44 1.22 20.49
CA ALA A 210 15.72 0.59 20.77
C ALA A 210 16.78 0.96 19.73
N GLY A 211 17.95 1.41 20.18
CA GLY A 211 19.09 1.77 19.34
C GLY A 211 18.89 3.05 18.51
N GLN A 212 17.83 3.82 18.76
CA GLN A 212 17.59 5.08 18.08
C GLN A 212 18.48 6.21 18.63
N ASP A 213 18.74 7.23 17.81
CA ASP A 213 19.50 8.41 18.21
C ASP A 213 18.82 9.17 19.36
N ALA A 214 19.56 9.40 20.45
CA ALA A 214 19.03 10.10 21.61
C ALA A 214 18.58 11.54 21.29
N ARG A 215 19.31 12.30 20.46
CA ARG A 215 18.91 13.67 20.13
C ARG A 215 17.64 13.70 19.28
N TYR A 216 17.51 12.76 18.35
CA TYR A 216 16.27 12.58 17.61
C TYR A 216 15.11 12.21 18.55
N LEU A 217 15.31 11.31 19.52
CA LEU A 217 14.28 10.94 20.49
C LEU A 217 13.88 12.16 21.34
N ILE A 218 14.84 12.94 21.83
CA ILE A 218 14.59 14.19 22.57
C ILE A 218 13.73 15.14 21.74
N HIS A 219 14.16 15.47 20.52
CA HIS A 219 13.42 16.39 19.64
C HIS A 219 12.03 15.85 19.26
N ALA A 220 11.90 14.54 19.01
CA ALA A 220 10.62 13.93 18.67
C ALA A 220 9.65 14.00 19.85
N THR A 221 10.09 13.70 21.06
CA THR A 221 9.26 13.76 22.28
C THR A 221 8.85 15.19 22.60
N GLN A 222 9.77 16.17 22.49
CA GLN A 222 9.45 17.59 22.64
C GLN A 222 8.45 18.09 21.59
N ALA A 223 8.56 17.62 20.34
CA ALA A 223 7.61 17.96 19.29
C ALA A 223 6.21 17.39 19.57
N TYR A 224 6.10 16.20 20.17
CA TYR A 224 4.83 15.66 20.64
C TYR A 224 4.28 16.45 21.83
N ALA A 225 5.11 16.76 22.82
CA ALA A 225 4.70 17.49 24.02
C ALA A 225 4.13 18.89 23.69
N SER A 226 4.79 19.61 22.77
CA SER A 226 4.34 20.92 22.29
C SER A 226 3.15 20.88 21.32
N GLY A 227 2.80 19.69 20.80
CA GLY A 227 1.78 19.53 19.76
C GLY A 227 2.25 19.90 18.34
N ALA A 228 3.52 20.27 18.15
CA ALA A 228 4.11 20.52 16.84
C ALA A 228 4.05 19.26 15.95
N ARG A 229 4.24 18.08 16.54
CA ARG A 229 4.01 16.78 15.91
C ARG A 229 2.73 16.18 16.50
N LYS A 230 1.68 16.04 15.68
CA LYS A 230 0.39 15.51 16.14
C LYS A 230 0.38 13.98 16.14
N ASN A 231 -0.05 13.39 17.24
CA ASN A 231 -0.39 11.96 17.32
C ASN A 231 -1.21 11.71 18.60
N ASP A 232 -2.39 11.12 18.42
CA ASP A 232 -3.38 10.95 19.49
C ASP A 232 -2.88 10.07 20.66
N LYS A 233 -1.90 9.18 20.39
CA LYS A 233 -1.35 8.27 21.40
C LYS A 233 -0.11 8.82 22.09
N MET A 234 0.69 9.64 21.40
CA MET A 234 1.97 10.13 21.94
C MET A 234 1.89 11.49 22.63
N GLN A 235 0.86 12.30 22.35
CA GLN A 235 0.80 13.66 22.89
C GLN A 235 0.71 13.68 24.42
N ALA A 236 -0.25 12.96 25.01
CA ALA A 236 -0.44 12.97 26.47
C ALA A 236 0.76 12.36 27.23
N PRO A 237 1.34 11.21 26.84
CA PRO A 237 2.56 10.71 27.47
C PRO A 237 3.73 11.69 27.37
N ALA A 238 3.92 12.35 26.23
CA ALA A 238 5.01 13.30 26.06
C ALA A 238 4.85 14.57 26.92
N GLN A 239 3.61 15.06 27.11
CA GLN A 239 3.31 16.23 27.95
C GLN A 239 3.52 15.97 29.45
N ALA A 240 3.46 14.70 29.87
CA ALA A 240 3.67 14.32 31.26
C ALA A 240 5.16 14.26 31.67
N LEU A 241 6.09 14.37 30.71
CA LEU A 241 7.53 14.25 30.95
C LEU A 241 8.19 15.62 31.15
N GLY A 242 9.07 15.72 32.15
CA GLY A 242 9.98 16.85 32.29
C GLY A 242 11.17 16.76 31.31
N GLU A 243 11.94 17.85 31.18
CA GLU A 243 13.13 17.85 30.30
C GLU A 243 14.15 16.76 30.66
N THR A 244 14.38 16.54 31.96
CA THR A 244 15.29 15.50 32.45
C THR A 244 14.78 14.12 32.08
N ASP A 245 13.49 13.84 32.29
CA ASP A 245 12.87 12.56 31.95
C ASP A 245 13.02 12.24 30.45
N ILE A 246 12.83 13.23 29.59
CA ILE A 246 13.00 13.08 28.14
C ILE A 246 14.45 12.70 27.80
N ARG A 247 15.43 13.34 28.43
CA ARG A 247 16.86 13.05 28.23
C ARG A 247 17.22 11.66 28.74
N ASP A 248 16.73 11.27 29.90
CA ASP A 248 16.98 9.97 30.52
C ASP A 248 16.37 8.82 29.71
N LEU A 249 15.12 8.97 29.27
CA LEU A 249 14.47 8.02 28.34
C LEU A 249 15.25 7.88 27.03
N ALA A 250 15.70 8.99 26.46
CA ALA A 250 16.48 8.99 25.23
C ALA A 250 17.85 8.30 25.42
N ALA A 251 18.51 8.53 26.56
CA ALA A 251 19.75 7.83 26.92
C ALA A 251 19.50 6.32 27.03
N TYR A 252 18.47 5.90 27.77
CA TYR A 252 18.09 4.50 27.93
C TYR A 252 17.79 3.80 26.60
N TYR A 253 16.89 4.35 25.76
CA TYR A 253 16.53 3.71 24.50
C TYR A 253 17.68 3.68 23.49
N SER A 254 18.53 4.70 23.47
CA SER A 254 19.73 4.69 22.62
C SER A 254 20.73 3.60 22.98
N SER A 255 20.74 3.13 24.24
CA SER A 255 21.61 2.04 24.68
C SER A 255 21.00 0.65 24.48
N GLN A 256 19.71 0.55 24.17
CA GLN A 256 19.06 -0.75 23.98
C GLN A 256 19.48 -1.40 22.65
N PRO A 257 19.62 -2.74 22.61
CA PRO A 257 19.95 -3.45 21.40
C PRO A 257 18.79 -3.34 20.39
N PRO A 258 18.99 -2.75 19.21
CA PRO A 258 17.94 -2.71 18.19
C PRO A 258 17.69 -4.13 17.65
N GLN A 259 16.45 -4.39 17.25
CA GLN A 259 16.06 -5.64 16.61
C GLN A 259 15.35 -5.35 15.29
N ARG A 260 15.50 -6.25 14.31
CA ARG A 260 14.80 -6.15 13.04
C ARG A 260 13.30 -6.30 13.28
N SER A 261 12.48 -5.55 12.55
CA SER A 261 11.03 -5.78 12.56
C SER A 261 10.71 -7.15 11.99
N ASP A 262 9.55 -7.69 12.37
CA ASP A 262 8.96 -8.93 11.85
C ASP A 262 8.40 -8.79 10.42
N THR A 263 8.90 -7.81 9.67
CA THR A 263 8.52 -7.57 8.29
C THR A 263 8.92 -8.76 7.42
N TRP A 264 7.96 -9.23 6.62
CA TRP A 264 8.13 -10.37 5.74
C TRP A 264 8.22 -9.92 4.28
N PRO A 265 9.02 -10.59 3.44
CA PRO A 265 9.03 -10.30 2.01
C PRO A 265 7.64 -10.44 1.39
N PRO A 266 7.21 -9.52 0.51
CA PRO A 266 5.98 -9.69 -0.24
C PRO A 266 6.10 -10.92 -1.14
N GLU A 267 4.99 -11.64 -1.28
CA GLU A 267 4.96 -12.85 -2.09
C GLU A 267 5.06 -12.51 -3.58
N SER A 268 5.67 -13.40 -4.36
CA SER A 268 5.72 -13.21 -5.81
C SER A 268 4.29 -13.20 -6.40
N PRO A 269 4.01 -12.38 -7.42
CA PRO A 269 2.70 -12.36 -8.05
C PRO A 269 2.31 -13.75 -8.59
N GLN A 270 3.26 -14.54 -9.11
CA GLN A 270 2.98 -15.89 -9.59
C GLN A 270 2.49 -16.83 -8.48
N PHE A 271 3.07 -16.73 -7.29
CA PHE A 271 2.63 -17.50 -6.13
C PHE A 271 1.25 -17.07 -5.67
N LEU A 272 1.05 -15.76 -5.43
CA LEU A 272 -0.24 -15.21 -5.00
C LEU A 272 -1.36 -15.61 -5.95
N ILE A 273 -1.13 -15.47 -7.25
CA ILE A 273 -2.13 -15.73 -8.28
C ILE A 273 -2.56 -17.19 -8.27
N LYS A 274 -1.61 -18.12 -8.30
CA LYS A 274 -1.90 -19.55 -8.29
C LYS A 274 -2.57 -20.01 -7.00
N GLN A 275 -2.15 -19.48 -5.86
CA GLN A 275 -2.62 -19.96 -4.55
C GLN A 275 -3.92 -19.29 -4.10
N ARG A 276 -4.16 -18.05 -4.52
CA ARG A 276 -5.21 -17.19 -3.94
C ARG A 276 -6.25 -16.73 -4.96
N CYS A 277 -5.84 -16.38 -6.17
CA CYS A 277 -6.70 -15.65 -7.11
C CYS A 277 -7.36 -16.56 -8.15
N ASP A 278 -6.59 -17.39 -8.83
CA ASP A 278 -7.04 -18.18 -10.00
C ASP A 278 -8.11 -19.21 -9.66
N ARG A 279 -8.17 -19.68 -8.40
CA ARG A 279 -9.23 -20.58 -7.92
C ARG A 279 -10.65 -20.04 -8.16
N CYS A 280 -10.82 -18.71 -8.12
CA CYS A 280 -12.09 -18.05 -8.39
C CYS A 280 -12.09 -17.35 -9.76
N HIS A 281 -10.97 -16.75 -10.13
CA HIS A 281 -10.86 -15.91 -11.32
C HIS A 281 -10.43 -16.68 -12.58
N GLY A 282 -10.37 -18.02 -12.51
CA GLY A 282 -9.92 -18.87 -13.60
C GLY A 282 -8.40 -18.83 -13.75
N GLU A 283 -7.83 -19.87 -14.36
CA GLU A 283 -6.41 -19.90 -14.70
C GLU A 283 -6.02 -18.65 -15.47
N ARG A 284 -4.95 -17.95 -15.04
CA ARG A 284 -4.47 -16.68 -15.60
C ARG A 284 -5.54 -15.57 -15.63
N GLY A 285 -6.62 -15.68 -14.85
CA GLY A 285 -7.68 -14.66 -14.78
C GLY A 285 -8.78 -14.81 -15.84
N PHE A 286 -8.87 -15.95 -16.52
CA PHE A 286 -9.85 -16.23 -17.58
C PHE A 286 -11.18 -16.82 -17.07
N SER A 287 -11.72 -16.31 -15.96
CA SER A 287 -12.97 -16.83 -15.40
C SER A 287 -14.11 -16.73 -16.41
N THR A 288 -14.82 -17.85 -16.59
CA THR A 288 -16.12 -17.92 -17.25
C THR A 288 -17.23 -18.23 -16.25
N SER A 289 -16.88 -18.41 -14.97
CA SER A 289 -17.85 -18.80 -13.94
C SER A 289 -18.84 -17.67 -13.64
N PRO A 290 -20.14 -17.99 -13.46
CA PRO A 290 -21.13 -16.99 -13.11
C PRO A 290 -20.76 -16.20 -11.84
N GLY A 291 -20.89 -14.88 -11.90
CA GLY A 291 -20.58 -13.97 -10.78
C GLY A 291 -19.09 -13.83 -10.42
N LYS A 292 -18.18 -14.53 -11.10
CA LYS A 292 -16.73 -14.38 -10.93
C LYS A 292 -16.16 -13.56 -12.08
N PRO A 293 -15.65 -12.33 -11.86
CA PRO A 293 -15.18 -11.51 -12.96
C PRO A 293 -13.93 -12.10 -13.60
N ARG A 294 -13.84 -11.91 -14.91
CA ARG A 294 -12.62 -12.10 -15.69
C ARG A 294 -11.63 -10.98 -15.34
N LEU A 295 -10.39 -11.33 -15.02
CA LEU A 295 -9.31 -10.37 -14.73
C LEU A 295 -8.35 -10.20 -15.91
N ALA A 296 -8.21 -11.24 -16.75
CA ALA A 296 -7.32 -11.23 -17.90
C ALA A 296 -7.65 -10.11 -18.90
N GLY A 297 -6.66 -9.26 -19.19
CA GLY A 297 -6.77 -8.14 -20.13
C GLY A 297 -7.53 -6.94 -19.58
N GLN A 298 -7.83 -6.93 -18.27
CA GLN A 298 -8.42 -5.78 -17.60
C GLN A 298 -7.35 -4.70 -17.36
N SER A 299 -7.75 -3.42 -17.31
CA SER A 299 -6.79 -2.35 -17.01
C SER A 299 -6.10 -2.54 -15.65
N GLU A 300 -4.77 -2.40 -15.63
CA GLU A 300 -3.96 -2.44 -14.41
C GLU A 300 -4.41 -1.39 -13.40
N ALA A 301 -4.59 -0.14 -13.84
CA ALA A 301 -4.98 0.95 -12.95
C ALA A 301 -6.36 0.70 -12.33
N TYR A 302 -7.32 0.21 -13.11
CA TYR A 302 -8.63 -0.18 -12.59
C TYR A 302 -8.54 -1.33 -11.58
N LEU A 303 -7.71 -2.36 -11.85
CA LEU A 303 -7.53 -3.49 -10.93
C LEU A 303 -6.91 -3.04 -9.59
N VAL A 304 -5.93 -2.13 -9.63
CA VAL A 304 -5.33 -1.56 -8.40
C VAL A 304 -6.39 -0.82 -7.59
N VAL A 305 -7.12 0.11 -8.21
CA VAL A 305 -8.20 0.87 -7.54
C VAL A 305 -9.22 -0.10 -6.96
N ALA A 306 -9.71 -1.06 -7.75
CA ALA A 306 -10.68 -2.04 -7.29
C ALA A 306 -10.22 -2.84 -6.06
N MET A 307 -8.94 -3.25 -6.01
CA MET A 307 -8.39 -3.96 -4.86
C MET A 307 -8.29 -3.07 -3.63
N GLN A 308 -7.89 -1.80 -3.78
CA GLN A 308 -7.86 -0.84 -2.68
C GLN A 308 -9.28 -0.54 -2.16
N GLU A 309 -10.27 -0.40 -3.04
CA GLU A 309 -11.67 -0.23 -2.65
C GLU A 309 -12.22 -1.45 -1.85
N TYR A 310 -11.71 -2.65 -2.15
CA TYR A 310 -12.04 -3.83 -1.34
C TYR A 310 -11.33 -3.82 0.02
N GLN A 311 -10.08 -3.33 0.09
CA GLN A 311 -9.36 -3.19 1.36
C GLN A 311 -10.02 -2.17 2.29
N ASP A 312 -10.37 -0.99 1.78
CA ASP A 312 -10.96 0.09 2.59
C ASP A 312 -12.49 -0.06 2.80
N GLY A 313 -13.11 -1.04 2.12
CA GLY A 313 -14.53 -1.37 2.26
C GLY A 313 -15.47 -0.45 1.47
N THR A 314 -14.95 0.51 0.68
CA THR A 314 -15.77 1.35 -0.22
C THR A 314 -16.46 0.53 -1.30
N ARG A 315 -15.88 -0.62 -1.68
CA ARG A 315 -16.50 -1.63 -2.53
C ARG A 315 -16.87 -2.88 -1.72
N SER A 316 -18.18 -3.12 -1.59
CA SER A 316 -18.70 -4.21 -0.76
C SER A 316 -18.45 -5.61 -1.33
N SER A 317 -17.64 -6.42 -0.63
CA SER A 317 -17.57 -7.88 -0.80
C SER A 317 -16.80 -8.50 0.37
N GLN A 318 -17.42 -9.36 1.17
CA GLN A 318 -16.73 -10.04 2.26
C GLN A 318 -15.56 -10.90 1.75
N THR A 319 -15.78 -11.64 0.66
CA THR A 319 -14.73 -12.48 0.07
C THR A 319 -13.57 -11.64 -0.45
N MET A 320 -13.83 -10.62 -1.27
CA MET A 320 -12.72 -9.84 -1.83
C MET A 320 -12.04 -8.95 -0.79
N HIS A 321 -12.75 -8.47 0.23
CA HIS A 321 -12.14 -7.80 1.37
C HIS A 321 -11.13 -8.73 2.06
N ALA A 322 -11.53 -9.95 2.42
CA ALA A 322 -10.61 -10.92 3.04
C ALA A 322 -9.40 -11.28 2.16
N MET A 323 -9.59 -11.33 0.83
CA MET A 323 -8.49 -11.59 -0.11
C MET A 323 -7.54 -10.39 -0.25
N ALA A 324 -8.06 -9.16 -0.15
CA ALA A 324 -7.29 -7.94 -0.35
C ALA A 324 -6.63 -7.44 0.94
N ASP A 325 -7.27 -7.62 2.10
CA ASP A 325 -6.82 -7.10 3.41
C ASP A 325 -5.40 -7.55 3.80
N VAL A 326 -5.02 -8.75 3.36
CA VAL A 326 -3.71 -9.35 3.65
C VAL A 326 -2.62 -8.96 2.65
N LEU A 327 -2.94 -8.20 1.60
CA LEU A 327 -1.99 -7.82 0.55
C LEU A 327 -1.42 -6.42 0.80
N SER A 328 -0.12 -6.27 0.61
CA SER A 328 0.51 -4.97 0.43
C SER A 328 0.10 -4.36 -0.92
N LEU A 329 0.22 -3.04 -1.07
CA LEU A 329 -0.03 -2.39 -2.36
C LEU A 329 1.02 -2.79 -3.41
N LEU A 330 2.25 -3.15 -3.01
CA LEU A 330 3.23 -3.78 -3.90
C LEU A 330 2.69 -5.09 -4.51
N GLU A 331 2.11 -5.97 -3.69
CA GLU A 331 1.50 -7.22 -4.16
C GLU A 331 0.26 -6.95 -5.02
N ILE A 332 -0.60 -6.00 -4.62
CA ILE A 332 -1.77 -5.60 -5.42
C ILE A 332 -1.36 -5.13 -6.81
N LYS A 333 -0.38 -4.23 -6.90
CA LYS A 333 0.14 -3.74 -8.18
C LYS A 333 0.77 -4.86 -9.00
N ALA A 334 1.54 -5.75 -8.37
CA ALA A 334 2.15 -6.88 -9.07
C ALA A 334 1.09 -7.85 -9.64
N VAL A 335 0.04 -8.15 -8.88
CA VAL A 335 -1.09 -8.99 -9.32
C VAL A 335 -1.90 -8.30 -10.43
N ALA A 336 -2.19 -7.01 -10.27
CA ALA A 336 -2.90 -6.21 -11.28
C ALA A 336 -2.12 -6.16 -12.61
N ALA A 337 -0.83 -5.86 -12.55
CA ALA A 337 0.05 -5.82 -13.71
C ALA A 337 0.15 -7.18 -14.41
N TYR A 338 0.17 -8.28 -13.64
CA TYR A 338 0.12 -9.61 -14.21
C TYR A 338 -1.15 -9.84 -15.03
N TYR A 339 -2.33 -9.58 -14.46
CA TYR A 339 -3.60 -9.88 -15.13
C TYR A 339 -3.87 -8.96 -16.32
N ALA A 340 -3.43 -7.70 -16.23
CA ALA A 340 -3.54 -6.74 -17.33
C ALA A 340 -2.79 -7.20 -18.60
N ARG A 341 -1.69 -7.95 -18.44
CA ARG A 341 -0.89 -8.47 -19.56
C ARG A 341 -1.43 -9.76 -20.18
N GLN A 342 -2.50 -10.35 -19.64
CA GLN A 342 -3.01 -11.63 -20.14
C GLN A 342 -3.87 -11.44 -21.39
N THR A 343 -3.44 -12.00 -22.50
CA THR A 343 -4.12 -11.97 -23.81
C THR A 343 -4.96 -13.23 -24.06
N ALA A 344 -6.07 -13.10 -24.79
CA ALA A 344 -6.95 -14.22 -25.17
C ALA A 344 -6.25 -15.32 -25.98
N ASP A 345 -5.21 -14.95 -26.72
CA ASP A 345 -4.39 -15.88 -27.48
C ASP A 345 -3.15 -16.21 -26.63
N GLY A 346 -3.07 -17.45 -26.17
CA GLY A 346 -2.09 -17.95 -25.20
C GLY A 346 -0.66 -18.09 -25.72
N GLU A 347 -0.15 -17.17 -26.52
CA GLU A 347 1.26 -17.10 -26.86
C GLU A 347 1.92 -16.00 -26.03
N GLU A 348 2.79 -16.41 -25.08
CA GLU A 348 3.90 -15.55 -24.68
C GLU A 348 4.57 -15.08 -25.98
N LYS A 349 4.47 -13.79 -26.30
CA LYS A 349 5.37 -13.18 -27.26
C LYS A 349 6.77 -13.39 -26.71
N GLY A 350 7.47 -14.38 -27.25
CA GLY A 350 8.86 -14.68 -26.94
C GLY A 350 9.68 -13.40 -27.00
N HIS A 351 10.52 -13.20 -25.98
CA HIS A 351 11.55 -12.18 -26.04
C HIS A 351 12.48 -12.47 -27.23
N PRO A 352 12.92 -11.44 -27.98
CA PRO A 352 13.87 -11.60 -29.08
C PRO A 352 15.24 -12.12 -28.63
#